data_AF-A0A943FEH5-F1
#
_entry.id   AF-A0A943FEH5-F1
#
_cell.length_a   1.000
_cell.length_b   1.000
_cell.length_c   1.000
_cell.angle_alpha   90.00
_cell.angle_beta   90.00
_cell.angle_gamma   90.00
#
_symmetry.space_group_name_H-M   'P 1'
#
loop_
_entity.id
_entity.type
_entity.pdbx_description
1 polymer ?
#
loop_
_entity_poly.entity_id
_entity_poly.type
_entity_poly.pdbx_seq_one_letter_code
_entity_poly.pdbx_strand_id
1 'polypeptide(L)'
;MDNLFMIREKIRELYASHSKIFDKALQFVVAFLTFYMINSNVGFMKMAASPLVTLALSVICTFLPMTLTVIAASALMLAHMFSVSLSVFIVTALVFLIMYIFYFRLTPKMALALLLTPIAFMLKIPYVIPVAYGLMSAPVSLVAISCGTIIYYIMQYVKKAAPGLDGKGGAGLLAEITAYLKQVFQNKEMWITVIAFIICLLVVYTLRRQAMDYAWKVATAAGVVVNIVVIAAGGIAMGVHTSYGLLFAGNIAAAVVGLILELFFFAVDYAKSENLQFEDDEYYYYVKAIPKLSVASPEKTVKKINERQETEIIDTADVRRKNQRPERAPKRGRGGEVPKKRPEAKKAPKARKHDINEVNKMLLTQSLKQDLNIRD
;
A
#
# COMPACT_ATOMS: atom_id res chain seq x y z
N MET A 1 -6.09 15.77 -18.47
CA MET A 1 -6.22 15.43 -17.03
C MET A 1 -7.10 14.22 -16.82
N ASP A 2 -8.17 14.07 -17.61
CA ASP A 2 -9.12 12.95 -17.52
C ASP A 2 -8.48 11.56 -17.62
N ASN A 3 -7.47 11.38 -18.48
CA ASN A 3 -6.71 10.12 -18.57
C ASN A 3 -6.01 9.73 -17.26
N LEU A 4 -5.45 10.69 -16.50
CA LEU A 4 -4.75 10.40 -15.25
C LEU A 4 -5.73 9.90 -14.18
N PHE A 5 -6.91 10.53 -14.08
CA PHE A 5 -7.94 10.12 -13.14
C PHE A 5 -8.60 8.80 -13.55
N MET A 6 -8.78 8.53 -14.84
CA MET A 6 -9.21 7.20 -15.32
C MET A 6 -8.20 6.11 -14.97
N ILE A 7 -6.90 6.38 -15.14
CA ILE A 7 -5.84 5.42 -14.79
C ILE A 7 -5.87 5.15 -13.28
N ARG A 8 -5.97 6.20 -12.45
CA ARG A 8 -6.10 6.07 -10.99
C ARG A 8 -7.29 5.18 -10.63
N GLU A 9 -8.47 5.42 -11.22
CA GLU A 9 -9.67 4.64 -10.89
C GLU A 9 -9.53 3.17 -11.30
N LYS A 10 -8.98 2.90 -12.49
CA LYS A 10 -8.67 1.52 -12.93
C LYS A 10 -7.70 0.81 -11.99
N ILE A 11 -6.66 1.50 -11.50
CA ILE A 11 -5.72 0.94 -10.53
C ILE A 11 -6.44 0.63 -9.21
N ARG A 12 -7.34 1.51 -8.77
CA ARG A 12 -8.11 1.33 -7.54
C ARG A 12 -9.08 0.17 -7.64
N GLU A 13 -9.79 0.03 -8.76
CA GLU A 13 -10.66 -1.10 -9.06
C GLU A 13 -9.87 -2.41 -9.09
N LEU A 14 -8.70 -2.42 -9.74
CA LEU A 14 -7.83 -3.60 -9.80
C LEU A 14 -7.37 -4.03 -8.40
N TYR A 15 -6.94 -3.07 -7.57
CA TYR A 15 -6.56 -3.34 -6.18
C TYR A 15 -7.77 -3.82 -5.36
N ALA A 16 -8.94 -3.19 -5.48
CA ALA A 16 -10.14 -3.61 -4.77
C ALA A 16 -10.59 -5.04 -5.14
N SER A 17 -10.46 -5.41 -6.42
CA SER A 17 -10.81 -6.74 -6.92
C SER A 17 -9.85 -7.84 -6.46
N HIS A 18 -8.59 -7.52 -6.13
CA HIS A 18 -7.56 -8.51 -5.79
C HIS A 18 -6.77 -8.14 -4.52
N SER A 19 -7.39 -7.42 -3.59
CA SER A 19 -6.72 -6.80 -2.43
C SER A 19 -5.89 -7.78 -1.62
N LYS A 20 -6.43 -8.98 -1.35
CA LYS A 20 -5.72 -10.05 -0.63
C LYS A 20 -4.40 -10.44 -1.29
N ILE A 21 -4.35 -10.52 -2.62
CA ILE A 21 -3.15 -10.91 -3.36
C ILE A 21 -2.14 -9.76 -3.32
N PHE A 22 -2.59 -8.53 -3.55
CA PHE A 22 -1.73 -7.35 -3.50
C PHE A 22 -1.13 -7.12 -2.11
N ASP A 23 -1.93 -7.25 -1.04
CA ASP A 23 -1.46 -7.09 0.34
C ASP A 23 -0.39 -8.12 0.67
N LYS A 24 -0.58 -9.37 0.23
CA LYS A 24 0.41 -10.44 0.43
C LYS A 24 1.67 -10.22 -0.41
N ALA A 25 1.53 -9.78 -1.65
CA ALA A 25 2.67 -9.42 -2.49
C ALA A 25 3.48 -8.27 -1.88
N LEU A 26 2.82 -7.21 -1.40
CA LEU A 26 3.47 -6.09 -0.73
C LEU A 26 4.19 -6.55 0.54
N GLN A 27 3.53 -7.38 1.34
CA GLN A 27 4.10 -7.95 2.55
C GLN A 27 5.37 -8.78 2.26
N PHE A 28 5.33 -9.62 1.23
CA PHE A 28 6.49 -10.35 0.74
C PHE A 28 7.64 -9.41 0.35
N VAL A 29 7.35 -8.39 -0.46
CA VAL A 29 8.36 -7.42 -0.92
C VAL A 29 8.99 -6.68 0.25
N VAL A 30 8.20 -6.19 1.21
CA VAL A 30 8.73 -5.50 2.39
C VAL A 30 9.58 -6.44 3.25
N ALA A 31 9.13 -7.68 3.46
CA ALA A 31 9.90 -8.67 4.21
C ALA A 31 11.22 -9.01 3.52
N PHE A 32 11.19 -9.27 2.22
CA PHE A 32 12.38 -9.56 1.41
C PHE A 32 13.38 -8.41 1.45
N LEU A 33 12.94 -7.18 1.18
CA LEU A 33 13.79 -5.99 1.24
C LEU A 33 14.37 -5.77 2.64
N THR A 34 13.59 -6.02 3.69
CA THR A 34 14.06 -5.91 5.08
C THR A 34 15.20 -6.89 5.34
N PHE A 35 14.99 -8.18 5.08
CA PHE A 35 16.02 -9.20 5.36
C PHE A 35 17.24 -9.05 4.44
N TYR A 36 17.02 -8.70 3.18
CA TYR A 36 18.10 -8.41 2.24
C TYR A 36 18.94 -7.20 2.68
N MET A 37 18.29 -6.12 3.14
CA MET A 37 18.97 -4.95 3.69
C MET A 37 19.81 -5.31 4.92
N ILE A 38 19.26 -6.10 5.85
CA ILE A 38 20.00 -6.55 7.04
C ILE A 38 21.22 -7.35 6.62
N ASN A 39 21.05 -8.35 5.76
CA ASN A 39 22.14 -9.23 5.33
C ASN A 39 23.20 -8.49 4.51
N SER A 40 22.82 -7.53 3.68
CA SER A 40 23.77 -6.72 2.89
C SER A 40 24.54 -5.66 3.69
N ASN A 41 24.06 -5.31 4.90
CA ASN A 41 24.76 -4.36 5.77
C ASN A 41 25.53 -5.04 6.89
N VAL A 42 24.93 -6.02 7.55
CA VAL A 42 25.47 -6.65 8.76
C VAL A 42 25.50 -8.18 8.65
N GLY A 43 25.63 -8.74 7.46
CA GLY A 43 25.64 -10.19 7.18
C GLY A 43 26.84 -10.99 7.70
N PHE A 44 27.30 -10.77 8.93
CA PHE A 44 28.51 -11.39 9.49
C PHE A 44 28.38 -12.90 9.71
N MET A 45 27.21 -13.37 10.17
CA MET A 45 26.90 -14.78 10.29
C MET A 45 26.58 -15.40 8.92
N LYS A 46 27.56 -16.09 8.32
CA LYS A 46 27.48 -16.63 6.94
C LYS A 46 26.24 -17.50 6.67
N MET A 47 25.82 -18.31 7.65
CA MET A 47 24.66 -19.20 7.50
C MET A 47 23.35 -18.41 7.32
N ALA A 48 23.14 -17.38 8.15
CA ALA A 48 21.95 -16.54 8.08
C ALA A 48 22.00 -15.49 6.95
N ALA A 49 23.21 -15.06 6.56
CA ALA A 49 23.40 -14.13 5.46
C ALA A 49 23.13 -14.74 4.07
N SER A 50 22.84 -16.05 4.00
CA SER A 50 22.61 -16.72 2.72
C SER A 50 21.37 -16.17 2.01
N PRO A 51 21.42 -16.01 0.66
CA PRO A 51 20.26 -15.58 -0.11
C PRO A 51 19.05 -16.52 0.07
N LEU A 52 19.31 -17.81 0.26
CA LEU A 52 18.28 -18.82 0.49
C LEU A 52 17.53 -18.58 1.81
N VAL A 53 18.24 -18.29 2.91
CA VAL A 53 17.60 -17.98 4.21
C VAL A 53 16.81 -16.68 4.11
N THR A 54 17.34 -15.67 3.41
CA THR A 54 16.65 -14.39 3.14
C THR A 54 15.32 -14.64 2.44
N LEU A 55 15.34 -15.43 1.37
CA LEU A 55 14.14 -15.76 0.59
C LEU A 55 13.15 -16.58 1.43
N ALA A 56 13.61 -17.65 2.08
CA ALA A 56 12.76 -18.51 2.90
C ALA A 56 12.06 -17.72 4.01
N LEU A 57 12.79 -16.88 4.73
CA LEU A 57 12.23 -16.06 5.81
C LEU A 57 11.21 -15.03 5.28
N SER A 58 11.45 -14.45 4.11
CA SER A 58 10.51 -13.52 3.47
C SER A 58 9.20 -14.21 3.04
N VAL A 59 9.27 -15.42 2.49
CA VAL A 59 8.09 -16.23 2.14
C VAL A 59 7.30 -16.57 3.39
N ILE A 60 7.95 -17.05 4.45
CA ILE A 60 7.28 -17.37 5.73
C ILE A 60 6.59 -16.11 6.30
N CYS A 61 7.29 -14.97 6.29
CA CYS A 61 6.74 -13.70 6.80
C CYS A 61 5.55 -13.17 6.01
N THR A 62 5.33 -13.63 4.77
CA THR A 62 4.17 -13.25 3.96
C THR A 62 2.86 -13.76 4.54
N PHE A 63 2.90 -14.90 5.24
CA PHE A 63 1.71 -15.51 5.83
C PHE A 63 1.44 -15.03 7.27
N LEU A 64 2.40 -14.35 7.89
CA LEU A 64 2.34 -13.87 9.27
C LEU A 64 1.84 -12.42 9.35
N PRO A 65 1.47 -11.87 10.53
CA PRO A 65 1.26 -10.43 10.69
C PRO A 65 2.57 -9.65 10.57
N MET A 66 2.52 -8.39 10.10
CA MET A 66 3.72 -7.54 9.93
C MET A 66 4.54 -7.35 11.21
N THR A 67 3.90 -7.41 12.38
CA THR A 67 4.59 -7.38 13.67
C THR A 67 5.56 -8.54 13.84
N LEU A 68 5.24 -9.73 13.32
CA LEU A 68 6.15 -10.88 13.36
C LEU A 68 7.32 -10.71 12.40
N THR A 69 7.14 -9.99 11.28
CA THR A 69 8.26 -9.60 10.41
C THR A 69 9.25 -8.70 11.14
N VAL A 70 8.77 -7.77 11.96
CA VAL A 70 9.64 -6.93 12.82
C VAL A 70 10.42 -7.77 13.83
N ILE A 71 9.77 -8.74 14.47
CA ILE A 71 10.43 -9.65 15.43
C ILE A 71 11.47 -10.51 14.73
N ALA A 72 11.13 -11.10 13.58
CA ALA A 72 12.06 -11.89 12.79
C ALA A 72 13.26 -11.06 12.31
N ALA A 73 13.04 -9.82 11.87
CA ALA A 73 14.09 -8.90 11.45
C ALA A 73 15.03 -8.54 12.60
N SER A 74 14.46 -8.33 13.79
CA SER A 74 15.23 -8.00 14.98
C SER A 74 16.04 -9.20 15.47
N ALA A 75 15.45 -10.39 15.47
CA ALA A 75 16.14 -11.64 15.78
C ALA A 75 17.30 -11.91 14.80
N LEU A 76 17.07 -11.72 13.49
CA LEU A 76 18.10 -11.84 12.48
C LEU A 76 19.24 -10.84 12.71
N MET A 77 18.92 -9.56 12.97
CA MET A 77 19.93 -8.56 13.27
C MET A 77 20.73 -8.91 14.53
N LEU A 78 20.08 -9.37 15.60
CA LEU A 78 20.77 -9.80 16.82
C LEU A 78 21.70 -11.00 16.58
N ALA A 79 21.28 -11.97 15.76
CA ALA A 79 22.14 -13.09 15.39
C ALA A 79 23.40 -12.62 14.65
N HIS A 80 23.26 -11.63 13.76
CA HIS A 80 24.39 -10.99 13.12
C HIS A 80 25.29 -10.22 14.08
N MET A 81 24.72 -9.46 15.03
CA MET A 81 25.48 -8.74 16.05
C MET A 81 26.28 -9.67 16.96
N PHE A 82 25.70 -10.82 17.34
CA PHE A 82 26.37 -11.84 18.13
C PHE A 82 27.60 -12.42 17.41
N SER A 83 27.52 -12.55 16.10
CA SER A 83 28.68 -12.97 15.28
C SER A 83 29.78 -11.91 15.19
N VAL A 84 29.53 -10.65 15.56
CA VAL A 84 30.53 -9.58 15.61
C VAL A 84 31.22 -9.58 16.97
N SER A 85 30.47 -9.34 18.04
CA SER A 85 30.97 -9.37 19.41
C SER A 85 29.83 -9.50 20.41
N LEU A 86 30.14 -10.02 21.61
CA LEU A 86 29.18 -10.14 22.69
C LEU A 86 28.68 -8.75 23.17
N SER A 87 29.56 -7.75 23.20
CA SER A 87 29.24 -6.38 23.61
C SER A 87 28.23 -5.72 22.67
N VAL A 88 28.46 -5.83 21.35
CA VAL A 88 27.56 -5.29 20.32
C VAL A 88 26.19 -5.96 20.39
N PHE A 89 26.15 -7.27 20.61
CA PHE A 89 24.91 -8.02 20.83
C PHE A 89 24.12 -7.51 22.04
N ILE A 90 24.76 -7.44 23.23
CA ILE A 90 24.10 -7.05 24.48
C ILE A 90 23.50 -5.65 24.35
N VAL A 91 24.28 -4.68 23.86
CA VAL A 91 23.79 -3.30 23.73
C VAL A 91 22.67 -3.21 22.71
N THR A 92 22.80 -3.86 21.55
CA THR A 92 21.76 -3.84 20.52
C THR A 92 20.46 -4.50 21.01
N ALA A 93 20.56 -5.60 21.77
CA ALA A 93 19.41 -6.25 22.41
C ALA A 93 18.71 -5.33 23.41
N LEU A 94 19.48 -4.58 24.23
CA LEU A 94 18.92 -3.61 25.17
C LEU A 94 18.20 -2.46 24.43
N VAL A 95 18.80 -1.95 23.35
CA VAL A 95 18.15 -0.93 22.51
C VAL A 95 16.84 -1.46 21.93
N PHE A 96 16.83 -2.67 21.38
CA PHE A 96 15.61 -3.30 20.86
C PHE A 96 14.55 -3.52 21.94
N LEU A 97 14.95 -3.94 23.14
CA LEU A 97 14.04 -4.09 24.27
C LEU A 97 13.34 -2.77 24.60
N ILE A 98 14.11 -1.69 24.73
CA ILE A 98 13.57 -0.34 24.98
C ILE A 98 12.63 0.07 23.84
N MET A 99 13.06 -0.10 22.60
CA MET A 99 12.26 0.20 21.41
C MET A 99 10.95 -0.59 21.40
N TYR A 100 10.96 -1.87 21.76
CA TYR A 100 9.76 -2.70 21.83
C TYR A 100 8.80 -2.24 22.93
N ILE A 101 9.31 -1.83 24.09
CA ILE A 101 8.47 -1.26 25.16
C ILE A 101 7.74 -0.01 24.64
N PHE A 102 8.43 0.90 23.95
CA PHE A 102 7.79 2.08 23.34
C PHE A 102 6.86 1.70 22.18
N TYR A 103 7.27 0.79 21.31
CA TYR A 103 6.55 0.40 20.11
C TYR A 103 5.25 -0.37 20.42
N PHE A 104 5.30 -1.40 21.28
CA PHE A 104 4.12 -2.18 21.66
C PHE A 104 3.14 -1.36 22.51
N ARG A 105 3.65 -0.46 23.36
CA ARG A 105 2.78 0.43 24.15
C ARG A 105 2.07 1.48 23.27
N LEU A 106 2.75 2.01 22.25
CA LEU A 106 2.25 3.18 21.53
C LEU A 106 1.54 2.82 20.22
N THR A 107 2.03 1.88 19.40
CA THR A 107 1.38 1.59 18.10
C THR A 107 1.93 0.33 17.40
N PRO A 108 1.52 -0.89 17.79
CA PRO A 108 1.89 -2.12 17.07
C PRO A 108 1.36 -2.16 15.63
N LYS A 109 0.41 -1.28 15.28
CA LYS A 109 -0.14 -1.11 13.93
C LYS A 109 0.78 -0.34 12.98
N MET A 110 1.88 0.24 13.46
CA MET A 110 2.82 1.03 12.66
C MET A 110 4.08 0.24 12.25
N ALA A 111 3.99 -1.10 12.20
CA ALA A 111 5.10 -1.99 11.82
C ALA A 111 5.72 -1.61 10.47
N LEU A 112 4.86 -1.23 9.53
CA LEU A 112 5.28 -0.85 8.19
C LEU A 112 6.16 0.42 8.20
N ALA A 113 5.89 1.38 9.10
CA ALA A 113 6.72 2.59 9.24
C ALA A 113 8.12 2.23 9.75
N LEU A 114 8.17 1.36 10.77
CA LEU A 114 9.40 0.88 11.37
C LEU A 114 10.29 0.12 10.36
N LEU A 115 9.69 -0.69 9.49
CA LEU A 115 10.40 -1.45 8.45
C LEU A 115 10.77 -0.60 7.23
N LEU A 116 9.87 0.25 6.74
CA LEU A 116 10.13 1.08 5.57
C LEU A 116 11.18 2.15 5.82
N THR A 117 11.31 2.65 7.05
CA THR A 117 12.30 3.69 7.36
C THR A 117 13.73 3.30 7.00
N PRO A 118 14.31 2.21 7.55
CA PRO A 118 15.66 1.80 7.19
C PRO A 118 15.77 1.36 5.71
N ILE A 119 14.71 0.80 5.12
CA ILE A 119 14.67 0.48 3.67
C ILE A 119 14.81 1.76 2.84
N ALA A 120 14.13 2.85 3.21
CA ALA A 120 14.23 4.12 2.49
C ALA A 120 15.63 4.74 2.59
N PHE A 121 16.32 4.56 3.72
CA PHE A 121 17.74 4.92 3.83
C PHE A 121 18.63 4.08 2.90
N MET A 122 18.39 2.77 2.80
CA MET A 122 19.09 1.90 1.85
C MET A 122 18.91 2.38 0.41
N LEU A 123 17.67 2.75 0.05
CA LEU A 123 17.31 3.28 -1.28
C LEU A 123 17.73 4.74 -1.50
N LYS A 124 18.42 5.36 -0.53
CA LYS A 124 18.89 6.76 -0.59
C LYS A 124 17.78 7.81 -0.73
N ILE A 125 16.57 7.48 -0.29
CA ILE A 125 15.39 8.38 -0.30
C ILE A 125 14.69 8.46 1.06
N PRO A 126 15.41 8.60 2.19
CA PRO A 126 14.82 8.47 3.51
C PRO A 126 13.82 9.60 3.84
N TYR A 127 13.94 10.76 3.19
CA TYR A 127 13.05 11.92 3.35
C TYR A 127 11.62 11.67 2.88
N VAL A 128 11.39 10.63 2.07
CA VAL A 128 10.04 10.19 1.66
C VAL A 128 9.21 9.81 2.88
N ILE A 129 9.83 9.21 3.90
CA ILE A 129 9.14 8.65 5.05
C ILE A 129 8.39 9.71 5.88
N PRO A 130 9.02 10.77 6.39
CA PRO A 130 8.30 11.79 7.17
C PRO A 130 7.24 12.53 6.35
N VAL A 131 7.43 12.72 5.03
CA VAL A 131 6.43 13.34 4.16
C VAL A 131 5.22 12.41 3.97
N ALA A 132 5.45 11.16 3.56
CA ALA A 132 4.39 10.19 3.33
C ALA A 132 3.57 9.91 4.59
N TYR A 133 4.24 9.66 5.72
CA TYR A 133 3.56 9.42 6.99
C TYR A 133 2.93 10.70 7.58
N GLY A 134 3.50 11.88 7.32
CA GLY A 134 2.86 13.15 7.67
C GLY A 134 1.52 13.32 6.95
N LEU A 135 1.43 12.95 5.68
CA LEU A 135 0.21 12.98 4.87
C LEU A 135 -0.83 11.92 5.30
N MET A 136 -0.38 10.69 5.52
CA MET A 136 -1.28 9.54 5.67
C MET A 136 -1.63 9.17 7.12
N SER A 137 -0.78 9.52 8.08
CA SER A 137 -0.87 8.99 9.45
C SER A 137 -1.00 10.09 10.51
N ALA A 138 -1.20 9.67 11.76
CA ALA A 138 -1.15 10.54 12.93
C ALA A 138 0.30 10.65 13.46
N PRO A 139 0.64 11.71 14.23
CA PRO A 139 1.99 11.93 14.76
C PRO A 139 2.54 10.81 15.62
N VAL A 140 1.71 9.88 16.10
CA VAL A 140 2.16 8.69 16.83
C VAL A 140 3.13 7.82 15.99
N SER A 141 3.09 7.90 14.66
CA SER A 141 4.04 7.22 13.77
C SER A 141 5.49 7.70 13.92
N LEU A 142 5.72 8.87 14.54
CA LEU A 142 7.05 9.40 14.85
C LEU A 142 7.90 8.43 15.66
N VAL A 143 7.27 7.66 16.55
CA VAL A 143 7.96 6.67 17.37
C VAL A 143 8.59 5.60 16.46
N ALA A 144 7.80 5.05 15.55
CA ALA A 144 8.25 4.01 14.62
C ALA A 144 9.31 4.52 13.63
N ILE A 145 9.16 5.76 13.14
CA ILE A 145 10.12 6.39 12.22
C ILE A 145 11.45 6.67 12.93
N SER A 146 11.41 7.25 14.13
CA SER A 146 12.62 7.47 14.94
C SER A 146 13.33 6.15 15.25
N CYS A 147 12.56 5.15 15.63
CA CYS A 147 13.04 3.80 15.87
C CYS A 147 13.74 3.20 14.63
N GLY A 148 13.08 3.24 13.47
CA GLY A 148 13.66 2.72 12.22
C GLY A 148 14.91 3.48 11.78
N THR A 149 14.99 4.78 12.08
CA THR A 149 16.18 5.61 11.83
C THR A 149 17.34 5.15 12.71
N ILE A 150 17.13 4.95 14.01
CA ILE A 150 18.15 4.45 14.94
C ILE A 150 18.67 3.08 14.48
N ILE A 151 17.78 2.16 14.09
CA ILE A 151 18.15 0.84 13.55
C ILE A 151 19.09 0.95 12.35
N TYR A 152 18.78 1.86 11.42
CA TYR A 152 19.64 2.09 10.25
C TYR A 152 21.05 2.55 10.65
N TYR A 153 21.16 3.52 11.56
CA TYR A 153 22.46 4.03 12.00
C TYR A 153 23.26 3.01 12.82
N ILE A 154 22.59 2.16 13.61
CA ILE A 154 23.23 1.01 14.26
C ILE A 154 23.84 0.07 13.22
N MET A 155 23.08 -0.32 12.19
CA MET A 155 23.61 -1.17 11.11
C MET A 155 24.80 -0.52 10.41
N GLN A 156 24.71 0.77 10.08
CA GLN A 156 25.80 1.49 9.43
C GLN A 156 27.05 1.57 10.28
N TYR A 157 26.90 1.82 11.58
CA TYR A 157 28.03 1.83 12.51
C TYR A 157 28.68 0.45 12.58
N VAL A 158 27.91 -0.60 12.84
CA VAL A 158 28.44 -1.97 12.96
C VAL A 158 29.11 -2.40 11.66
N LYS A 159 28.50 -2.13 10.50
CA LYS A 159 29.10 -2.41 9.19
C LYS A 159 30.52 -1.84 9.05
N LYS A 160 30.74 -0.62 9.55
CA LYS A 160 32.04 0.07 9.49
C LYS A 160 33.00 -0.37 10.59
N ALA A 161 32.49 -0.62 11.79
CA ALA A 161 33.31 -0.88 12.97
C ALA A 161 33.65 -2.37 13.17
N ALA A 162 32.85 -3.30 12.61
CA ALA A 162 33.01 -4.73 12.82
C ALA A 162 34.43 -5.29 12.60
N PRO A 163 35.23 -4.83 11.60
CA PRO A 163 36.60 -5.32 11.44
C PRO A 163 37.52 -5.07 12.65
N GLY A 164 37.19 -4.10 13.51
CA GLY A 164 37.95 -3.78 14.72
C GLY A 164 37.26 -4.17 16.03
N LEU A 165 36.12 -4.89 15.97
CA LEU A 165 35.31 -5.29 17.13
C LEU A 165 35.36 -6.80 17.37
N ASP A 166 36.40 -7.50 16.92
CA ASP A 166 36.45 -8.98 16.86
C ASP A 166 36.50 -9.72 18.22
N GLY A 167 36.18 -9.04 19.33
CA GLY A 167 36.04 -9.62 20.67
C GLY A 167 37.33 -10.22 21.24
N LYS A 168 38.45 -10.13 20.50
CA LYS A 168 39.77 -10.67 20.84
C LYS A 168 40.74 -9.61 21.34
N GLY A 169 40.41 -8.33 21.17
CA GLY A 169 41.14 -7.24 21.80
C GLY A 169 40.95 -7.31 23.30
N GLY A 170 42.03 -7.41 24.07
CA GLY A 170 42.04 -7.56 25.54
C GLY A 170 41.40 -6.41 26.35
N ALA A 171 40.58 -5.55 25.73
CA ALA A 171 39.70 -4.63 26.42
C ALA A 171 38.55 -5.41 27.08
N GLY A 172 38.32 -5.20 28.38
CA GLY A 172 37.21 -5.84 29.08
C GLY A 172 35.86 -5.48 28.47
N LEU A 173 34.89 -6.39 28.56
CA LEU A 173 33.50 -6.26 28.07
C LEU A 173 32.88 -4.87 28.35
N LEU A 174 33.09 -4.32 29.55
CA LEU A 174 32.57 -3.01 29.94
C LEU A 174 33.15 -1.84 29.12
N ALA A 175 34.44 -1.89 28.77
CA ALA A 175 35.08 -0.86 27.95
C ALA A 175 34.52 -0.87 26.52
N GLU A 176 34.28 -2.05 25.96
CA GLU A 176 33.69 -2.20 24.63
C GLU A 176 32.21 -1.77 24.62
N ILE A 177 31.43 -2.14 25.65
CA ILE A 177 30.05 -1.68 25.82
C ILE A 177 29.98 -0.15 25.89
N THR A 178 30.82 0.48 26.70
CA THR A 178 30.81 1.95 26.85
C THR A 178 31.25 2.66 25.57
N ALA A 179 32.25 2.13 24.87
CA ALA A 179 32.67 2.64 23.56
C ALA A 179 31.56 2.52 22.52
N TYR A 180 30.90 1.36 22.43
CA TYR A 180 29.81 1.11 21.50
C TYR A 180 28.61 2.04 21.77
N LEU A 181 28.18 2.15 23.02
CA LEU A 181 27.12 3.07 23.44
C LEU A 181 27.43 4.51 23.04
N LYS A 182 28.67 4.95 23.30
CA LYS A 182 29.11 6.29 22.93
C LYS A 182 28.99 6.52 21.43
N GLN A 183 29.43 5.58 20.59
CA GLN A 183 29.39 5.79 19.15
C GLN A 183 28.00 5.68 18.53
N VAL A 184 27.14 4.81 19.05
CA VAL A 184 25.75 4.72 18.58
C VAL A 184 24.98 5.98 18.99
N PHE A 185 25.04 6.38 20.26
CA PHE A 185 24.20 7.46 20.79
C PHE A 185 24.82 8.86 20.68
N GLN A 186 26.11 9.02 20.41
CA GLN A 186 26.70 10.34 20.09
C GLN A 186 26.85 10.59 18.59
N ASN A 187 26.22 9.74 17.76
CA ASN A 187 26.16 9.98 16.33
C ASN A 187 25.30 11.23 16.03
N LYS A 188 25.98 12.34 15.73
CA LYS A 188 25.35 13.63 15.43
C LYS A 188 24.45 13.55 14.19
N GLU A 189 24.87 12.85 13.14
CA GLU A 189 24.11 12.69 11.90
C GLU A 189 22.76 12.00 12.14
N MET A 190 22.77 10.96 12.99
CA MET A 190 21.56 10.26 13.42
C MET A 190 20.57 11.21 14.09
N TRP A 191 21.01 11.98 15.09
CA TRP A 191 20.13 12.88 15.83
C TRP A 191 19.59 14.04 14.99
N ILE A 192 20.41 14.64 14.13
CA ILE A 192 19.96 15.66 13.17
C ILE A 192 18.84 15.07 12.29
N THR A 193 19.03 13.84 11.80
CA THR A 193 18.04 13.18 10.94
C THR A 193 16.74 12.88 11.68
N VAL A 194 16.81 12.36 12.90
CA VAL A 194 15.63 12.10 13.75
C VAL A 194 14.86 13.40 14.02
N ILE A 195 15.55 14.48 14.40
CA ILE A 195 14.93 15.78 14.65
C ILE A 195 14.29 16.34 13.38
N ALA A 196 14.98 16.27 12.24
CA ALA A 196 14.43 16.71 10.95
C ALA A 196 13.16 15.95 10.59
N PHE A 197 13.14 14.63 10.79
CA PHE A 197 11.97 13.80 10.49
C PHE A 197 10.79 14.13 11.41
N ILE A 198 11.06 14.40 12.68
CA ILE A 198 10.04 14.86 13.62
C ILE A 198 9.42 16.18 13.17
N ILE A 199 10.25 17.19 12.91
CA ILE A 199 9.78 18.52 12.50
C ILE A 199 9.04 18.44 11.17
N CYS A 200 9.61 17.77 10.17
CA CYS A 200 8.97 17.61 8.86
C CYS A 200 7.61 16.93 8.97
N LEU A 201 7.50 15.82 9.69
CA LEU A 201 6.23 15.10 9.82
C LEU A 201 5.18 15.98 10.49
N LEU A 202 5.54 16.70 11.56
CA LEU A 202 4.62 17.59 12.27
C LEU A 202 4.17 18.76 11.37
N VAL A 203 5.06 19.36 10.59
CA VAL A 203 4.73 20.41 9.62
C VAL A 203 3.77 19.88 8.56
N VAL A 204 4.08 18.74 7.94
CA VAL A 204 3.21 18.12 6.92
C VAL A 204 1.84 17.77 7.51
N TYR A 205 1.82 17.17 8.71
CA TYR A 205 0.59 16.77 9.39
C TYR A 205 -0.30 17.93 9.82
N THR A 206 0.29 19.06 10.20
CA THR A 206 -0.46 20.27 10.58
C THR A 206 -1.00 20.98 9.34
N LEU A 207 -0.18 21.15 8.30
CA LEU A 207 -0.55 21.82 7.06
C LEU A 207 -1.62 21.06 6.27
N ARG A 208 -1.54 19.73 6.19
CA ARG A 208 -2.55 18.93 5.45
C ARG A 208 -3.96 19.02 6.03
N ARG A 209 -4.08 19.45 7.29
CA ARG A 209 -5.34 19.58 8.03
C ARG A 209 -5.87 21.01 8.06
N GLN A 210 -5.14 21.96 7.47
CA GLN A 210 -5.62 23.34 7.37
C GLN A 210 -6.79 23.41 6.39
N ALA A 211 -7.75 24.30 6.68
CA ALA A 211 -8.89 24.59 5.81
C ALA A 211 -8.47 25.50 4.64
N MET A 212 -7.47 25.06 3.87
CA MET A 212 -6.95 25.77 2.70
C MET A 212 -7.08 24.92 1.44
N ASP A 213 -7.25 25.59 0.31
CA ASP A 213 -7.21 24.91 -0.98
C ASP A 213 -5.80 24.37 -1.25
N TYR A 214 -5.74 23.17 -1.84
CA TYR A 214 -4.48 22.47 -2.11
C TYR A 214 -3.63 22.17 -0.86
N ALA A 215 -4.24 22.03 0.32
CA ALA A 215 -3.54 21.78 1.59
C ALA A 215 -2.51 20.64 1.52
N TRP A 216 -2.81 19.54 0.84
CA TRP A 216 -1.88 18.39 0.70
C TRP A 216 -0.65 18.72 -0.13
N LYS A 217 -0.81 19.52 -1.18
CA LYS A 217 0.29 19.98 -2.03
C LYS A 217 1.20 20.96 -1.29
N VAL A 218 0.60 21.91 -0.57
CA VAL A 218 1.32 22.86 0.27
C VAL A 218 2.04 22.14 1.41
N ALA A 219 1.39 21.18 2.06
CA ALA A 219 2.01 20.34 3.08
C ALA A 219 3.23 19.58 2.55
N THR A 220 3.11 18.97 1.36
CA THR A 220 4.21 18.26 0.71
C THR A 220 5.39 19.20 0.41
N ALA A 221 5.11 20.36 -0.20
CA ALA A 221 6.14 21.35 -0.53
C ALA A 221 6.84 21.89 0.73
N ALA A 222 6.08 22.26 1.75
CA ALA A 222 6.62 22.74 3.02
C ALA A 222 7.45 21.68 3.74
N GLY A 223 7.00 20.43 3.77
CA GLY A 223 7.75 19.31 4.35
C GLY A 223 9.12 19.10 3.70
N VAL A 224 9.16 19.15 2.37
CA VAL A 224 10.42 19.06 1.60
C VAL A 224 11.36 20.21 1.94
N VAL A 225 10.87 21.44 1.93
CA VAL A 225 11.68 22.63 2.25
C VAL A 225 12.23 22.54 3.68
N VAL A 226 11.37 22.20 4.64
CA VAL A 226 11.76 22.05 6.05
C VAL A 226 12.81 20.95 6.22
N ASN A 227 12.66 19.80 5.57
CA ASN A 227 13.66 18.74 5.61
C ASN A 227 15.02 19.23 5.12
N ILE A 228 15.07 19.90 3.98
CA ILE A 228 16.33 20.43 3.40
C ILE A 228 16.97 21.42 4.37
N VAL A 229 16.19 22.38 4.87
CA VAL A 229 16.69 23.44 5.76
C VAL A 229 17.22 22.84 7.07
N VAL A 230 16.45 21.97 7.74
CA VAL A 230 16.86 21.41 9.04
C VAL A 230 18.09 20.52 8.90
N ILE A 231 18.15 19.68 7.86
CA ILE A 231 19.32 18.80 7.64
C ILE A 231 20.55 19.63 7.27
N ALA A 232 20.42 20.61 6.37
CA ALA A 232 21.55 21.45 5.96
C ALA A 232 22.06 22.31 7.13
N ALA A 233 21.16 23.01 7.84
CA ALA A 233 21.51 23.83 8.99
C ALA A 233 22.09 22.99 10.13
N GLY A 234 21.48 21.84 10.44
CA GLY A 234 21.99 20.91 11.45
C GLY A 234 23.36 20.34 11.08
N GLY A 235 23.56 19.97 9.82
CA GLY A 235 24.84 19.49 9.30
C GLY A 235 25.96 20.52 9.47
N ILE A 236 25.69 21.78 9.09
CA ILE A 236 26.63 22.90 9.25
C ILE A 236 26.91 23.17 10.74
N ALA A 237 25.86 23.31 11.55
CA ALA A 237 25.98 23.65 12.96
C ALA A 237 26.73 22.60 13.78
N MET A 238 26.57 21.32 13.44
CA MET A 238 27.20 20.22 14.16
C MET A 238 28.52 19.73 13.54
N GLY A 239 28.92 20.30 12.40
CA GLY A 239 30.14 19.95 11.66
C GLY A 239 30.09 18.58 11.00
N VAL A 240 28.92 18.16 10.51
CA VAL A 240 28.70 16.86 9.85
C VAL A 240 28.70 17.04 8.33
N HIS A 241 29.47 16.20 7.62
CA HIS A 241 29.51 16.22 6.16
C HIS A 241 28.23 15.61 5.57
N THR A 242 27.29 16.47 5.17
CA THR A 242 26.08 16.07 4.44
C THR A 242 26.31 16.13 2.94
N SER A 243 25.97 15.05 2.22
CA SER A 243 25.93 15.09 0.76
C SER A 243 24.71 15.87 0.28
N TYR A 244 24.92 17.11 -0.18
CA TYR A 244 23.84 17.95 -0.70
C TYR A 244 23.16 17.34 -1.94
N GLY A 245 23.91 16.64 -2.80
CA GLY A 245 23.35 15.97 -3.98
C GLY A 245 22.30 14.91 -3.60
N LEU A 246 22.61 14.04 -2.64
CA LEU A 246 21.65 13.05 -2.14
C LEU A 246 20.50 13.70 -1.35
N LEU A 247 20.77 14.79 -0.63
CA LEU A 247 19.74 15.55 0.09
C LEU A 247 18.68 16.08 -0.88
N PHE A 248 19.07 16.75 -1.97
CA PHE A 248 18.14 17.26 -2.97
C PHE A 248 17.44 16.12 -3.72
N ALA A 249 18.18 15.13 -4.21
CA ALA A 249 17.61 14.00 -4.95
C ALA A 249 16.56 13.24 -4.12
N GLY A 250 16.86 12.96 -2.84
CA GLY A 250 15.93 12.28 -1.95
C GLY A 250 14.69 13.11 -1.61
N ASN A 251 14.81 14.43 -1.54
CA ASN A 251 13.67 15.33 -1.33
C ASN A 251 12.81 15.51 -2.59
N ILE A 252 13.40 15.47 -3.79
CA ILE A 252 12.64 15.40 -5.04
C ILE A 252 11.81 14.12 -5.07
N ALA A 253 12.39 12.98 -4.69
CA ALA A 253 11.65 11.73 -4.55
C ALA A 253 10.49 11.85 -3.53
N ALA A 254 10.71 12.52 -2.40
CA ALA A 254 9.67 12.80 -1.41
C ALA A 254 8.53 13.66 -1.97
N ALA A 255 8.85 14.69 -2.76
CA ALA A 255 7.85 15.52 -3.44
C ALA A 255 7.00 14.69 -4.43
N VAL A 256 7.65 13.87 -5.26
CA VAL A 256 6.96 13.00 -6.23
C VAL A 256 6.05 12.01 -5.52
N VAL A 257 6.51 11.37 -4.45
CA VAL A 257 5.68 10.45 -3.65
C VAL A 257 4.52 11.20 -2.99
N GLY A 258 4.74 12.39 -2.44
CA GLY A 258 3.67 13.21 -1.88
C GLY A 258 2.58 13.54 -2.89
N LEU A 259 2.96 13.90 -4.13
CA LEU A 259 2.01 14.14 -5.22
C LEU A 259 1.25 12.86 -5.65
N ILE A 260 1.93 11.72 -5.67
CA ILE A 260 1.27 10.42 -5.93
C ILE A 260 0.26 10.14 -4.82
N LEU A 261 0.62 10.35 -3.55
CA LEU A 261 -0.30 10.14 -2.43
C LEU A 261 -1.51 11.09 -2.49
N GLU A 262 -1.30 12.36 -2.82
CA GLU A 262 -2.39 13.32 -3.07
C GLU A 262 -3.33 12.80 -4.17
N LEU A 263 -2.78 12.35 -5.30
CA LEU A 263 -3.56 11.80 -6.41
C LEU A 263 -4.41 10.61 -5.96
N PHE A 264 -3.85 9.66 -5.20
CA PHE A 264 -4.57 8.45 -4.79
C PHE A 264 -5.57 8.66 -3.65
N PHE A 265 -5.23 9.46 -2.64
CA PHE A 265 -6.04 9.59 -1.42
C PHE A 265 -6.92 10.85 -1.40
N PHE A 266 -6.54 11.93 -2.10
CA PHE A 266 -7.16 13.25 -1.93
C PHE A 266 -7.28 14.07 -3.24
N ALA A 267 -7.69 13.44 -4.34
CA ALA A 267 -8.01 14.19 -5.57
C ALA A 267 -9.41 14.84 -5.49
N VAL A 268 -9.43 16.16 -5.33
CA VAL A 268 -10.65 17.00 -5.22
C VAL A 268 -10.58 18.14 -6.25
N ASP A 269 -11.72 18.54 -6.82
CA ASP A 269 -11.81 19.61 -7.82
C ASP A 269 -12.06 20.97 -7.14
N TYR A 270 -10.98 21.68 -6.83
CA TYR A 270 -11.07 23.00 -6.21
C TYR A 270 -11.64 24.08 -7.15
N ALA A 271 -11.61 23.89 -8.47
CA ALA A 271 -12.12 24.89 -9.42
C ALA A 271 -13.66 24.96 -9.42
N LYS A 272 -14.32 23.90 -8.98
CA LYS A 272 -15.78 23.80 -8.85
C LYS A 272 -16.24 23.89 -7.40
N SER A 273 -15.50 24.59 -6.53
CA SER A 273 -15.93 24.76 -5.14
C SER A 273 -17.12 25.72 -5.05
N GLU A 274 -18.16 25.32 -4.34
CA GLU A 274 -19.35 26.14 -4.08
C GLU A 274 -19.42 26.48 -2.59
N ASN A 275 -19.75 27.72 -2.25
CA ASN A 275 -19.99 28.14 -0.87
C ASN A 275 -21.50 28.28 -0.67
N LEU A 276 -22.08 27.46 0.19
CA LEU A 276 -23.48 27.54 0.58
C LEU A 276 -23.59 28.22 1.94
N GLN A 277 -24.61 29.07 2.06
CA GLN A 277 -24.98 29.72 3.31
C GLN A 277 -26.35 29.19 3.71
N PHE A 278 -26.45 28.72 4.94
CA PHE A 278 -27.73 28.32 5.54
C PHE A 278 -27.97 29.21 6.76
N GLU A 279 -29.20 29.64 6.92
CA GLU A 279 -29.66 30.37 8.09
C GLU A 279 -30.80 29.56 8.71
N ASP A 280 -30.74 29.40 10.01
CA ASP A 280 -31.81 28.88 10.86
C ASP A 280 -32.06 29.89 11.98
N ASP A 281 -33.13 29.71 12.76
CA ASP A 281 -33.61 30.65 13.77
C ASP A 281 -32.53 31.05 14.80
N GLU A 282 -31.52 30.20 15.00
CA GLU A 282 -30.47 30.39 16.02
C GLU A 282 -29.04 30.50 15.44
N TYR A 283 -28.79 30.11 14.17
CA TYR A 283 -27.43 30.04 13.61
C TYR A 283 -27.34 30.31 12.10
N TYR A 284 -26.22 30.95 11.71
CA TYR A 284 -25.74 31.00 10.32
C TYR A 284 -24.64 29.96 10.10
N TYR A 285 -24.83 29.08 9.12
CA TYR A 285 -23.84 28.09 8.69
C TYR A 285 -23.20 28.49 7.35
N TYR A 286 -21.87 28.53 7.32
CA TYR A 286 -21.09 28.71 6.10
C TYR A 286 -20.43 27.38 5.73
N VAL A 287 -20.86 26.78 4.62
CA VAL A 287 -20.38 25.46 4.18
C VAL A 287 -19.69 25.60 2.83
N LYS A 288 -18.44 25.14 2.72
CA LYS A 288 -17.73 25.03 1.45
C LYS A 288 -17.83 23.59 0.93
N ALA A 289 -18.55 23.39 -0.17
CA ALA A 289 -18.63 22.12 -0.88
C ALA A 289 -17.53 22.04 -1.93
N ILE A 290 -16.70 21.00 -1.87
CA ILE A 290 -15.64 20.77 -2.86
C ILE A 290 -15.85 19.38 -3.50
N PRO A 291 -16.23 19.32 -4.80
CA PRO A 291 -16.54 18.06 -5.47
C PRO A 291 -15.33 17.13 -5.56
N LYS A 292 -15.55 15.83 -5.37
CA LYS A 292 -14.52 14.81 -5.60
C LYS A 292 -14.30 14.65 -7.11
N LEU A 293 -13.05 14.47 -7.53
CA LEU A 293 -12.72 14.15 -8.92
C LEU A 293 -13.09 12.69 -9.20
N SER A 294 -14.27 12.46 -9.78
CA SER A 294 -14.70 11.16 -10.32
C SER A 294 -14.91 11.30 -11.83
N VAL A 295 -14.20 10.50 -12.63
CA VAL A 295 -14.44 10.44 -14.07
C VAL A 295 -15.63 9.53 -14.31
N ALA A 296 -16.67 10.01 -14.98
CA ALA A 296 -17.76 9.16 -15.43
C ALA A 296 -17.20 8.11 -16.40
N SER A 297 -17.44 6.82 -16.11
CA SER A 297 -17.02 5.74 -17.00
C SER A 297 -17.58 5.99 -18.40
N PRO A 298 -16.76 5.91 -19.47
CA PRO A 298 -17.25 6.12 -20.82
C PRO A 298 -18.36 5.11 -21.12
N GLU A 299 -19.55 5.64 -21.41
CA GLU A 299 -20.74 4.86 -21.69
C GLU A 299 -20.43 3.96 -22.90
N LYS A 300 -20.36 2.64 -22.68
CA LYS A 300 -20.13 1.69 -23.77
C LYS A 300 -21.36 1.70 -24.67
N THR A 301 -21.35 2.53 -25.72
CA THR A 301 -22.38 2.48 -26.76
C THR A 301 -22.20 1.18 -27.54
N VAL A 302 -22.89 0.12 -27.11
CA VAL A 302 -22.96 -1.13 -27.86
C VAL A 302 -23.79 -0.87 -29.11
N LYS A 303 -23.15 -0.56 -30.25
CA LYS A 303 -23.81 -0.64 -31.55
C LYS A 303 -24.15 -2.11 -31.82
N LYS A 304 -25.42 -2.48 -31.68
CA LYS A 304 -25.92 -3.76 -32.19
C LYS A 304 -25.89 -3.72 -33.73
N ILE A 305 -24.83 -4.27 -34.31
CA ILE A 305 -24.76 -4.57 -35.74
C ILE A 305 -25.41 -5.95 -35.92
N ASN A 306 -26.73 -5.99 -35.95
CA ASN A 306 -27.50 -7.12 -36.49
C ASN A 306 -28.93 -6.61 -36.71
N GLU A 307 -29.14 -5.93 -37.84
CA GLU A 307 -30.45 -5.95 -38.48
C GLU A 307 -30.70 -7.39 -38.90
N ARG A 308 -31.69 -8.00 -38.25
CA ARG A 308 -32.24 -9.27 -38.70
C ARG A 308 -32.91 -8.99 -40.04
N GLN A 309 -32.24 -9.35 -41.15
CA GLN A 309 -32.94 -9.48 -42.43
C GLN A 309 -34.08 -10.48 -42.21
N GLU A 310 -35.31 -9.99 -42.21
CA GLU A 310 -36.47 -10.84 -42.43
C GLU A 310 -36.22 -11.55 -43.75
N THR A 311 -35.98 -12.86 -43.66
CA THR A 311 -36.01 -13.72 -44.83
C THR A 311 -37.45 -13.69 -45.30
N GLU A 312 -37.72 -12.89 -46.34
CA GLU A 312 -38.98 -12.95 -47.08
C GLU A 312 -39.27 -14.43 -47.36
N ILE A 313 -40.47 -14.85 -46.98
CA ILE A 313 -40.96 -16.20 -47.19
C ILE A 313 -41.05 -16.39 -48.71
N ILE A 314 -40.03 -17.03 -49.28
CA ILE A 314 -40.03 -17.41 -50.69
C ILE A 314 -41.22 -18.36 -50.89
N ASP A 315 -42.18 -17.93 -51.71
CA ASP A 315 -43.35 -18.73 -52.04
C ASP A 315 -42.91 -20.01 -52.76
N THR A 316 -43.14 -21.14 -52.09
CA THR A 316 -42.79 -22.50 -52.55
C THR A 316 -43.40 -22.89 -53.90
N ALA A 317 -44.35 -22.12 -54.44
CA ALA A 317 -44.94 -22.33 -55.76
C ALA A 317 -43.96 -22.02 -56.92
N ASP A 318 -43.11 -20.99 -56.80
CA ASP A 318 -42.25 -20.53 -57.90
C ASP A 318 -41.02 -21.43 -58.11
N VAL A 319 -40.55 -22.11 -57.06
CA VAL A 319 -39.45 -23.08 -57.15
C VAL A 319 -39.89 -24.37 -57.86
N ARG A 320 -41.19 -24.71 -57.79
CA ARG A 320 -41.72 -25.98 -58.32
C ARG A 320 -41.92 -25.99 -59.84
N ARG A 321 -42.06 -24.81 -60.47
CA ARG A 321 -42.26 -24.69 -61.93
C ARG A 321 -40.96 -24.82 -62.73
N LYS A 322 -39.80 -24.65 -62.10
CA LYS A 322 -38.49 -24.64 -62.78
C LYS A 322 -37.83 -26.02 -62.93
N ASN A 323 -38.33 -27.06 -62.25
CA ASN A 323 -37.70 -28.40 -62.19
C ASN A 323 -38.43 -29.51 -62.97
N GLN A 324 -39.39 -29.19 -63.84
CA GLN A 324 -40.01 -30.19 -64.72
C GLN A 324 -39.29 -30.31 -66.06
N ARG A 325 -38.27 -31.17 -66.13
CA ARG A 325 -37.99 -32.06 -67.29
C ARG A 325 -37.02 -33.18 -66.88
N PRO A 326 -37.12 -34.39 -67.49
CA PRO A 326 -36.99 -35.64 -66.75
C PRO A 326 -35.69 -36.40 -67.05
N GLU A 327 -35.19 -37.16 -66.07
CA GLU A 327 -34.37 -38.34 -66.38
C GLU A 327 -34.52 -39.46 -65.33
N ARG A 328 -35.20 -40.52 -65.79
CA ARG A 328 -34.99 -41.97 -65.58
C ARG A 328 -34.68 -42.52 -64.17
N ALA A 329 -35.64 -43.33 -63.72
CA ALA A 329 -35.58 -44.40 -62.70
C ALA A 329 -34.49 -45.48 -63.02
N PRO A 330 -34.17 -46.51 -62.18
CA PRO A 330 -35.09 -47.13 -61.19
C PRO A 330 -34.53 -47.92 -59.96
N LYS A 331 -35.49 -48.49 -59.19
CA LYS A 331 -35.48 -49.70 -58.32
C LYS A 331 -34.88 -49.61 -56.90
N ARG A 332 -35.29 -50.41 -55.89
CA ARG A 332 -36.54 -51.07 -55.43
C ARG A 332 -36.14 -51.88 -54.16
N GLY A 333 -36.98 -51.86 -53.10
CA GLY A 333 -37.00 -52.88 -52.02
C GLY A 333 -36.13 -52.59 -50.78
N ARG A 334 -36.35 -53.15 -49.58
CA ARG A 334 -37.38 -54.05 -48.99
C ARG A 334 -36.99 -54.24 -47.50
N GLY A 335 -37.96 -54.24 -46.56
CA GLY A 335 -37.83 -54.73 -45.16
C GLY A 335 -36.90 -53.92 -44.24
N GLY A 336 -37.02 -53.87 -42.91
CA GLY A 336 -37.85 -54.50 -41.89
C GLY A 336 -37.27 -54.08 -40.51
N GLU A 337 -38.06 -54.27 -39.46
CA GLU A 337 -37.69 -54.26 -38.02
C GLU A 337 -37.52 -52.93 -37.24
N VAL A 338 -38.19 -52.90 -36.09
CA VAL A 338 -38.10 -51.98 -34.96
C VAL A 338 -37.63 -52.84 -33.77
N PRO A 339 -36.71 -52.39 -32.89
CA PRO A 339 -37.18 -52.03 -31.55
C PRO A 339 -36.36 -50.99 -30.73
N LYS A 340 -37.13 -50.35 -29.83
CA LYS A 340 -36.85 -49.99 -28.41
C LYS A 340 -36.33 -48.59 -28.02
N LYS A 341 -37.09 -48.06 -27.05
CA LYS A 341 -37.11 -46.75 -26.37
C LYS A 341 -35.86 -46.45 -25.52
N ARG A 342 -35.57 -45.15 -25.34
CA ARG A 342 -34.87 -44.58 -24.18
C ARG A 342 -35.76 -43.50 -23.53
N PRO A 343 -35.84 -43.37 -22.19
CA PRO A 343 -36.88 -42.60 -21.50
C PRO A 343 -36.57 -41.10 -21.41
N GLU A 344 -37.63 -40.27 -21.45
CA GLU A 344 -37.57 -38.82 -21.22
C GLU A 344 -37.28 -38.48 -19.75
N ALA A 345 -36.36 -37.54 -19.54
CA ALA A 345 -36.05 -37.00 -18.21
C ALA A 345 -37.08 -35.91 -17.82
N LYS A 346 -37.70 -36.07 -16.66
CA LYS A 346 -38.61 -35.09 -16.03
C LYS A 346 -37.90 -33.75 -15.79
N LYS A 347 -38.46 -32.65 -16.31
CA LYS A 347 -38.04 -31.28 -15.98
C LYS A 347 -38.40 -30.95 -14.53
N ALA A 348 -37.41 -30.55 -13.73
CA ALA A 348 -37.62 -29.96 -12.41
C ALA A 348 -38.32 -28.58 -12.51
N PRO A 349 -39.09 -28.15 -11.49
CA PRO A 349 -39.78 -26.86 -11.53
C PRO A 349 -38.77 -25.70 -11.48
N LYS A 350 -38.97 -24.68 -12.33
CA LYS A 350 -38.19 -23.44 -12.31
C LYS A 350 -38.42 -22.68 -11.00
N ALA A 351 -37.36 -22.38 -10.27
CA ALA A 351 -37.40 -21.43 -9.15
C ALA A 351 -37.92 -20.07 -9.64
N ARG A 352 -38.96 -19.53 -8.98
CA ARG A 352 -39.48 -18.18 -9.23
C ARG A 352 -38.39 -17.18 -8.84
N LYS A 353 -37.93 -16.37 -9.81
CA LYS A 353 -37.17 -15.14 -9.53
C LYS A 353 -38.10 -14.20 -8.75
N HIS A 354 -37.82 -13.96 -7.47
CA HIS A 354 -38.41 -12.81 -6.79
C HIS A 354 -37.83 -11.54 -7.40
N ASP A 355 -38.70 -10.60 -7.73
CA ASP A 355 -38.32 -9.30 -8.28
C ASP A 355 -37.55 -8.53 -7.20
N ILE A 356 -36.30 -8.19 -7.49
CA ILE A 356 -35.38 -7.52 -6.56
C ILE A 356 -35.97 -6.17 -6.11
N ASN A 357 -36.82 -5.56 -6.94
CA ASN A 357 -37.52 -4.33 -6.60
C ASN A 357 -38.57 -4.52 -5.48
N GLU A 358 -39.19 -5.69 -5.37
CA GLU A 358 -40.12 -5.99 -4.28
C GLU A 358 -39.39 -6.18 -2.95
N VAL A 359 -38.25 -6.88 -3.00
CA VAL A 359 -37.39 -7.12 -1.81
C VAL A 359 -36.83 -5.80 -1.29
N ASN A 360 -36.39 -4.92 -2.17
CA ASN A 360 -35.88 -3.59 -1.78
C ASN A 360 -36.98 -2.72 -1.16
N LYS A 361 -38.22 -2.78 -1.68
CA LYS A 361 -39.35 -2.06 -1.08
C LYS A 361 -39.70 -2.59 0.31
N MET A 362 -39.68 -3.91 0.52
CA MET A 362 -39.90 -4.50 1.84
C MET A 362 -38.84 -4.07 2.84
N LEU A 363 -37.55 -4.14 2.46
CA LEU A 363 -36.45 -3.74 3.34
C LEU A 363 -36.49 -2.25 3.69
N LEU A 364 -36.82 -1.40 2.73
CA LEU A 364 -36.98 0.04 2.97
C LEU A 364 -38.14 0.32 3.92
N THR A 365 -39.27 -0.36 3.75
CA THR A 365 -40.45 -0.21 4.61
C THR A 365 -40.14 -0.68 6.04
N GLN A 366 -39.36 -1.76 6.19
CA GLN A 366 -38.95 -2.29 7.48
C GLN A 366 -37.96 -1.37 8.20
N SER A 367 -37.02 -0.76 7.46
CA SER A 367 -36.11 0.27 7.99
C SER A 367 -36.87 1.51 8.45
N LEU A 368 -37.82 1.99 7.65
CA LEU A 368 -38.63 3.17 7.99
C LEU A 368 -39.52 2.95 9.21
N LYS A 369 -40.10 1.75 9.38
CA LYS A 369 -40.85 1.40 10.60
C LYS A 369 -39.96 1.39 11.84
N GLN A 370 -38.70 0.98 11.70
CA GLN A 370 -37.74 0.92 12.80
C GLN A 370 -37.27 2.31 13.22
N ASP A 371 -37.08 3.23 12.27
CA ASP A 371 -36.65 4.61 12.54
C ASP A 371 -37.79 5.50 13.07
N LEU A 372 -39.04 5.22 12.70
CA LEU A 372 -40.21 6.01 13.12
C LEU A 372 -40.91 5.48 14.38
N ASN A 373 -40.42 4.38 14.98
CA ASN A 373 -40.97 3.74 16.18
C ASN A 373 -42.50 3.52 16.15
N ILE A 374 -43.06 3.24 14.97
CA ILE A 374 -44.48 2.96 14.79
C ILE A 374 -44.67 1.46 15.05
N ARG A 375 -45.27 1.11 16.19
CA ARG A 375 -45.81 -0.23 16.43
C ARG A 375 -47.21 -0.30 15.81
N ASP A 376 -47.45 -1.37 15.06
CA ASP A 376 -48.75 -1.67 14.44
C ASP A 376 -49.89 -1.76 15.47
#